data_AF-A0A0X8F9P1-F1
#
_entry.id   AF-A0A0X8F9P1-F1
#
_cell.length_a   1.000
_cell.length_b   1.000
_cell.length_c   1.000
_cell.angle_alpha   90.00
_cell.angle_beta   90.00
_cell.angle_gamma   90.00
#
_symmetry.space_group_name_H-M   'P 1'
#
loop_
_entity.id
_entity.type
_entity.pdbx_description
1 polymer ?
#
loop_
_entity_poly.entity_id
_entity_poly.type
_entity_poly.pdbx_seq_one_letter_code
_entity_poly.pdbx_strand_id
1 'polypeptide(L)'
;MRDMDEAGQKKKKSFKMPTSFTILFLITIVIAIFTWIIPAGQYDVTEAGDFISGTYQTIESNPQGIWDVLAAPFAGLTGNELTEGAIQISLFILVLGGFLQVVTVTGAIDAGIGAAIRANKDNMTRLIWILMGIFALGGSTYGMSEETVPFYALLIPMMVAVGFDAMVGIAVVLVGSGVGCLASTVNPFATGIASSMAGIGLGDGIVPRVIMLVVMYIIAASYVTRYAKKVQKDPSNSLIADQYESDKEKFKIKDDIDEITPKQRSVLGLFLFTFLIMVISLIPWSEFGITIFQDIHNWINSIPILGSLVGQSVIPFGEWYLGEITVLFFLMGIVIAFVYGMGEEDFVNNFIDGAKDLLSVALICAVARGIQVIMNDGQITATVLHWGEMALSNLSSGFFIILTYLFYLPMSFLIPSTSGLAAATVGIMAPLGDFAGVAQSLVITAYQSAAGIVNLITPTSGVVMAALAIAGIEITTWWKFMWKLILMLAAASLIILVLFAVI
;
A
#
# COMPACT_ATOMS: atom_id res chain seq x y z
N MET A 1 33.79 -8.88 -24.00
CA MET A 1 33.62 -10.32 -23.72
C MET A 1 32.13 -10.57 -23.57
N ARG A 2 31.53 -11.41 -24.42
CA ARG A 2 30.08 -11.64 -24.47
C ARG A 2 29.79 -13.04 -23.94
N ASP A 3 28.74 -13.16 -23.13
CA ASP A 3 28.27 -14.38 -22.50
C ASP A 3 28.06 -15.52 -23.52
N MET A 4 28.95 -16.50 -23.52
CA MET A 4 28.79 -17.78 -24.20
C MET A 4 28.44 -18.83 -23.14
N ASP A 5 27.57 -19.78 -23.46
CA ASP A 5 27.35 -20.95 -22.59
C ASP A 5 28.50 -21.96 -22.72
N GLU A 6 28.52 -22.98 -21.86
CA GLU A 6 29.56 -24.03 -21.84
C GLU A 6 29.66 -24.80 -23.18
N ALA A 7 28.66 -24.68 -24.06
CA ALA A 7 28.61 -25.29 -25.38
C ALA A 7 28.98 -24.31 -26.52
N GLY A 8 29.44 -23.09 -26.21
CA GLY A 8 29.88 -22.12 -27.20
C GLY A 8 28.75 -21.50 -28.04
N GLN A 9 27.49 -21.63 -27.62
CA GLN A 9 26.37 -21.00 -28.29
C GLN A 9 26.18 -19.57 -27.76
N LYS A 10 25.79 -18.65 -28.66
CA LYS A 10 25.35 -17.31 -28.25
C LYS A 10 24.11 -17.50 -27.38
N LYS A 11 24.19 -17.18 -26.07
CA LYS A 11 22.99 -17.05 -25.23
C LYS A 11 21.99 -16.19 -26.00
N LYS A 12 20.83 -16.76 -26.36
CA LYS A 12 19.70 -15.96 -26.85
C LYS A 12 19.52 -14.86 -25.81
N LYS A 13 19.71 -13.60 -26.20
CA LYS A 13 19.44 -12.46 -25.32
C LYS A 13 17.97 -12.56 -24.95
N SER A 14 17.67 -13.16 -23.80
CA SER A 14 16.36 -13.00 -23.21
C SER A 14 16.20 -11.50 -22.94
N PHE A 15 15.09 -10.95 -23.40
CA PHE A 15 14.75 -9.58 -23.11
C PHE A 15 14.60 -9.47 -21.59
N LYS A 16 15.62 -8.92 -20.92
CA LYS A 16 15.54 -8.61 -19.49
C LYS A 16 14.68 -7.36 -19.36
N MET A 17 13.58 -7.47 -18.63
CA MET A 17 12.72 -6.32 -18.35
C MET A 17 13.52 -5.22 -17.64
N PRO A 18 13.23 -3.94 -17.92
CA PRO A 18 13.83 -2.83 -17.19
C PRO A 18 13.53 -2.90 -15.69
N THR A 19 14.40 -2.33 -14.87
CA THR A 19 14.19 -2.26 -13.41
C THR A 19 13.01 -1.34 -13.06
N SER A 20 12.47 -1.45 -11.84
CA SER A 20 11.43 -0.56 -11.31
C SER A 20 11.78 0.92 -11.50
N PHE A 21 13.01 1.30 -11.13
CA PHE A 21 13.53 2.65 -11.34
C PHE A 21 13.49 3.08 -12.80
N THR A 22 13.90 2.21 -13.71
CA THR A 22 13.87 2.50 -15.15
C THR A 22 12.45 2.70 -15.66
N ILE A 23 11.51 1.87 -15.21
CA ILE A 23 10.10 1.99 -15.59
C ILE A 23 9.52 3.32 -15.08
N LEU A 24 9.74 3.65 -13.80
CA LEU A 24 9.24 4.89 -13.23
C LEU A 24 9.82 6.12 -13.95
N PHE A 25 11.13 6.12 -14.23
CA PHE A 25 11.76 7.22 -14.94
C PHE A 25 11.24 7.39 -16.38
N LEU A 26 10.97 6.29 -17.09
CA LEU A 26 10.32 6.33 -18.40
C LEU A 26 8.90 6.91 -18.31
N ILE A 27 8.15 6.56 -17.26
CA ILE A 27 6.82 7.16 -17.02
C ILE A 27 6.97 8.66 -16.76
N THR A 28 7.89 9.09 -15.90
CA THR A 28 8.17 10.51 -15.65
C THR A 28 8.46 11.28 -16.95
N ILE A 29 9.25 10.70 -17.87
CA ILE A 29 9.51 11.30 -19.20
C ILE A 29 8.23 11.43 -20.02
N VAL A 30 7.40 10.38 -20.08
CA VAL A 30 6.14 10.40 -20.83
C VAL A 30 5.20 11.48 -20.28
N ILE A 31 5.11 11.58 -18.96
CA ILE A 31 4.28 12.58 -18.29
C ILE A 31 4.81 13.99 -18.54
N ALA A 32 6.13 14.19 -18.50
CA ALA A 32 6.73 15.45 -18.89
C ALA A 32 6.36 15.82 -20.34
N ILE A 33 6.40 14.88 -21.29
CA ILE A 33 5.95 15.13 -22.67
C ILE A 33 4.47 15.55 -22.71
N PHE A 34 3.61 14.96 -21.88
CA PHE A 34 2.20 15.36 -21.81
C PHE A 34 2.00 16.79 -21.33
N THR A 35 2.89 17.35 -20.52
CA THR A 35 2.84 18.77 -20.13
C THR A 35 3.05 19.75 -21.29
N TRP A 36 3.55 19.28 -22.44
CA TRP A 36 3.67 20.08 -23.67
C TRP A 36 2.40 20.04 -24.53
N ILE A 37 1.55 19.02 -24.32
CA ILE A 37 0.40 18.73 -25.19
C ILE A 37 -0.90 19.13 -24.49
N ILE A 38 -1.00 18.83 -23.19
CA ILE A 38 -2.18 19.10 -22.38
C ILE A 38 -2.09 20.55 -21.89
N PRO A 39 -3.13 21.40 -22.10
CA PRO A 39 -3.16 22.75 -21.58
C PRO A 39 -3.01 22.78 -20.06
N ALA A 40 -2.34 23.79 -19.52
CA ALA A 40 -2.32 24.03 -18.09
C ALA A 40 -3.66 24.64 -17.64
N GLY A 41 -4.12 24.26 -16.45
CA GLY A 41 -5.37 24.76 -15.90
C GLY A 41 -5.34 24.82 -14.37
N GLN A 42 -6.32 25.53 -13.82
CA GLN A 42 -6.53 25.63 -12.38
C GLN A 42 -8.03 25.74 -12.05
N TYR A 43 -8.37 25.39 -10.82
CA TYR A 43 -9.66 25.67 -10.20
C TYR A 43 -9.48 26.71 -9.10
N ASP A 44 -10.55 27.41 -8.76
CA ASP A 44 -10.59 28.19 -7.53
C ASP A 44 -10.63 27.21 -6.35
N VAL A 45 -10.04 27.61 -5.23
CA VAL A 45 -9.95 26.78 -4.01
C VAL A 45 -10.73 27.40 -2.86
N THR A 46 -11.32 26.55 -2.01
CA THR A 46 -11.94 26.96 -0.75
C THR A 46 -10.86 27.43 0.26
N GLU A 47 -11.28 27.99 1.40
CA GLU A 47 -10.36 28.29 2.51
C GLU A 47 -9.64 27.04 3.05
N ALA A 48 -10.23 25.86 2.87
CA ALA A 48 -9.64 24.57 3.23
C ALA A 48 -8.68 24.02 2.15
N GLY A 49 -8.61 24.67 0.98
CA GLY A 49 -7.76 24.25 -0.14
C GLY A 49 -8.45 23.33 -1.16
N ASP A 50 -9.75 23.07 -1.02
CA ASP A 50 -10.49 22.16 -1.90
C ASP A 50 -10.85 22.85 -3.23
N PHE A 51 -10.72 22.13 -4.35
CA PHE A 51 -11.14 22.66 -5.64
C PHE A 51 -12.66 22.86 -5.75
N ILE A 52 -13.07 24.00 -6.29
CA ILE A 52 -14.48 24.35 -6.51
C ILE A 52 -14.90 23.90 -7.92
N SER A 53 -15.83 22.95 -8.03
CA SER A 53 -16.36 22.49 -9.33
C SER A 53 -16.97 23.63 -10.14
N GLY A 54 -16.80 23.60 -11.47
CA GLY A 54 -17.32 24.60 -12.40
C GLY A 54 -16.51 25.90 -12.52
N THR A 55 -15.42 26.08 -11.77
CA THR A 55 -14.56 27.29 -11.84
C THR A 55 -13.28 27.08 -12.67
N TYR A 56 -13.22 26.03 -13.48
CA TYR A 56 -12.03 25.72 -14.27
C TYR A 56 -11.64 26.89 -15.19
N GLN A 57 -10.36 27.24 -15.17
CA GLN A 57 -9.78 28.20 -16.10
C GLN A 57 -8.44 27.70 -16.63
N THR A 58 -8.24 27.88 -17.94
CA THR A 58 -6.95 27.63 -18.58
C THR A 58 -5.99 28.75 -18.23
N ILE A 59 -4.75 28.41 -17.92
CA ILE A 59 -3.69 29.35 -17.57
C ILE A 59 -2.51 29.23 -18.54
N GLU A 60 -1.47 30.02 -18.29
CA GLU A 60 -0.23 29.91 -19.07
C GLU A 60 0.41 28.52 -18.89
N SER A 61 0.72 27.86 -20.00
CA SER A 61 1.33 26.54 -20.00
C SER A 61 2.71 26.55 -19.35
N ASN A 62 2.98 25.58 -18.47
CA ASN A 62 4.28 25.39 -17.84
C ASN A 62 4.90 24.03 -18.21
N PRO A 63 5.37 23.85 -19.46
CA PRO A 63 5.90 22.57 -19.91
C PRO A 63 7.16 22.16 -19.13
N GLN A 64 7.23 20.90 -18.72
CA GLN A 64 8.32 20.34 -17.94
C GLN A 64 9.47 19.87 -18.84
N GLY A 65 10.67 20.33 -18.54
CA GLY A 65 11.89 20.10 -19.30
C GLY A 65 12.73 18.93 -18.79
N ILE A 66 13.90 18.75 -19.40
CA ILE A 66 14.84 17.68 -19.04
C ILE A 66 15.34 17.84 -17.60
N TRP A 67 15.57 19.07 -17.15
CA TRP A 67 15.99 19.33 -15.77
C TRP A 67 14.92 18.91 -14.78
N ASP A 68 13.67 19.24 -15.04
CA ASP A 68 12.54 18.91 -14.16
C ASP A 68 12.38 17.39 -14.05
N VAL A 69 12.47 16.66 -15.16
CA VAL A 69 12.46 15.19 -15.17
C VAL A 69 13.59 14.60 -14.31
N LEU A 70 14.79 15.17 -14.36
CA LEU A 70 15.93 14.72 -13.57
C LEU A 70 15.81 15.12 -12.09
N ALA A 71 15.21 16.27 -11.81
CA ALA A 71 14.97 16.78 -10.46
C ALA A 71 13.77 16.10 -9.78
N ALA A 72 12.83 15.55 -10.55
CA ALA A 72 11.57 15.00 -10.08
C ALA A 72 11.70 13.97 -8.95
N PRO A 73 12.65 13.00 -8.95
CA PRO A 73 12.79 12.09 -7.82
C PRO A 73 13.22 12.77 -6.53
N PHE A 74 14.03 13.83 -6.62
CA PHE A 74 14.52 14.56 -5.45
C PHE A 74 13.41 15.45 -4.88
N ALA A 75 12.72 16.19 -5.74
CA ALA A 75 11.51 16.92 -5.37
C ALA A 75 10.42 15.98 -4.86
N GLY A 76 10.29 14.77 -5.42
CA GLY A 76 9.39 13.74 -4.93
C GLY A 76 9.74 13.23 -3.54
N LEU A 77 11.03 13.21 -3.16
CA LEU A 77 11.44 12.89 -1.80
C LEU A 77 11.15 14.03 -0.82
N THR A 78 11.62 15.24 -1.13
CA THR A 78 11.58 16.38 -0.20
C THR A 78 10.27 17.15 -0.19
N GLY A 79 9.49 17.04 -1.26
CA GLY A 79 8.35 17.90 -1.54
C GLY A 79 8.76 19.22 -2.18
N ASN A 80 7.76 19.95 -2.69
CA ASN A 80 7.82 21.31 -3.18
C ASN A 80 6.52 22.06 -2.81
N GLU A 81 6.30 23.25 -3.37
CA GLU A 81 5.10 24.07 -3.07
C GLU A 81 3.78 23.41 -3.46
N LEU A 82 3.77 22.55 -4.49
CA LEU A 82 2.56 21.95 -5.06
C LEU A 82 2.39 20.46 -4.71
N THR A 83 3.43 19.82 -4.17
CA THR A 83 3.47 18.37 -3.97
C THR A 83 4.16 18.02 -2.66
N GLU A 84 3.46 17.26 -1.82
CA GLU A 84 4.01 16.74 -0.57
C GLU A 84 5.14 15.72 -0.83
N GLY A 85 6.23 15.81 -0.05
CA GLY A 85 7.35 14.90 -0.15
C GLY A 85 7.06 13.48 0.36
N ALA A 86 7.76 12.49 -0.19
CA ALA A 86 7.71 11.11 0.26
C ALA A 86 8.62 10.82 1.48
N ILE A 87 9.28 11.83 2.07
CA ILE A 87 10.28 11.63 3.13
C ILE A 87 9.75 10.87 4.34
N GLN A 88 8.51 11.13 4.78
CA GLN A 88 7.92 10.42 5.91
C GLN A 88 7.75 8.92 5.60
N ILE A 89 7.30 8.61 4.39
CA ILE A 89 7.13 7.23 3.90
C ILE A 89 8.49 6.54 3.79
N SER A 90 9.47 7.21 3.18
CA SER A 90 10.83 6.68 3.01
C SER A 90 11.51 6.41 4.36
N LEU A 91 11.40 7.33 5.32
CA LEU A 91 11.97 7.16 6.67
C LEU A 91 11.26 6.05 7.43
N PHE A 92 9.94 5.99 7.35
CA PHE A 92 9.15 4.92 7.95
C PHE A 92 9.61 3.54 7.47
N ILE A 93 9.75 3.36 6.15
CA ILE A 93 10.22 2.11 5.54
C ILE A 93 11.63 1.74 6.04
N LEU A 94 12.55 2.70 6.14
CA LEU A 94 13.91 2.45 6.65
C LEU A 94 13.91 2.01 8.12
N VAL A 95 13.19 2.74 8.99
CA VAL A 95 13.08 2.43 10.42
C VAL A 95 12.41 1.08 10.64
N LEU A 96 11.37 0.81 9.86
CA LEU A 96 10.69 -0.48 9.86
C LEU A 96 11.65 -1.61 9.49
N GLY A 97 12.48 -1.44 8.46
CA GLY A 97 13.52 -2.41 8.09
C GLY A 97 14.48 -2.71 9.23
N GLY A 98 14.96 -1.67 9.91
CA GLY A 98 15.80 -1.81 11.09
C GLY A 98 15.12 -2.55 12.24
N PHE A 99 13.86 -2.21 12.54
CA PHE A 99 13.05 -2.91 13.54
C PHE A 99 12.91 -4.40 13.22
N LEU A 100 12.59 -4.75 11.97
CA LEU A 100 12.43 -6.14 11.58
C LEU A 100 13.72 -6.93 11.66
N GLN A 101 14.84 -6.33 11.29
CA GLN A 101 16.12 -7.01 11.35
C GLN A 101 16.47 -7.32 12.80
N VAL A 102 16.25 -6.38 13.72
CA VAL A 102 16.41 -6.59 15.17
C VAL A 102 15.54 -7.76 15.65
N VAL A 103 14.29 -7.87 15.20
CA VAL A 103 13.41 -8.99 15.55
C VAL A 103 13.89 -10.30 14.92
N THR A 104 14.30 -10.26 13.66
CA THR A 104 14.72 -11.43 12.88
C THR A 104 15.93 -12.11 13.51
N VAL A 105 16.95 -11.34 13.89
CA VAL A 105 18.18 -11.92 14.47
C VAL A 105 17.98 -12.54 15.85
N THR A 106 16.84 -12.32 16.51
CA THR A 106 16.48 -13.06 17.74
C THR A 106 16.03 -14.50 17.48
N GLY A 107 15.74 -14.86 16.22
CA GLY A 107 15.11 -16.13 15.84
C GLY A 107 13.65 -16.26 16.27
N ALA A 108 13.03 -15.21 16.84
CA ALA A 108 11.64 -15.24 17.26
C ALA A 108 10.67 -15.42 16.08
N ILE A 109 11.03 -14.84 14.92
CA ILE A 109 10.29 -14.99 13.67
C ILE A 109 10.30 -16.46 13.21
N ASP A 110 11.48 -17.08 13.12
CA ASP A 110 11.62 -18.49 12.68
C ASP A 110 10.83 -19.43 13.59
N ALA A 111 10.91 -19.20 14.90
CA ALA A 111 10.21 -19.99 15.89
C ALA A 111 8.68 -19.80 15.80
N GLY A 112 8.22 -18.57 15.52
CA GLY A 112 6.82 -18.24 15.24
C GLY A 112 6.29 -18.90 13.97
N ILE A 113 7.08 -18.88 12.88
CA ILE A 113 6.77 -19.60 11.64
C ILE A 113 6.59 -21.09 11.93
N GLY A 114 7.56 -21.70 12.61
CA GLY A 114 7.50 -23.11 12.93
C GLY A 114 6.29 -23.50 13.79
N ALA A 115 5.88 -22.63 14.73
CA ALA A 115 4.64 -22.81 15.49
C ALA A 115 3.38 -22.74 14.61
N ALA A 116 3.31 -21.77 13.68
CA ALA A 116 2.18 -21.63 12.76
C ALA A 116 2.05 -22.85 11.83
N ILE A 117 3.17 -23.37 11.32
CA ILE A 117 3.22 -24.60 10.51
C ILE A 117 2.69 -25.78 11.32
N ARG A 118 3.17 -25.98 12.55
CA ARG A 118 2.71 -27.05 13.45
C ARG A 118 1.20 -26.98 13.73
N ALA A 119 0.68 -25.78 13.97
CA ALA A 119 -0.74 -25.56 14.27
C ALA A 119 -1.67 -25.80 13.06
N ASN A 120 -1.15 -25.78 11.83
CA ASN A 120 -1.95 -25.89 10.60
C ASN A 120 -1.55 -27.06 9.69
N LYS A 121 -0.78 -28.05 10.20
CA LYS A 121 -0.30 -29.24 9.45
C LYS A 121 -1.39 -29.90 8.59
N ASP A 122 -2.61 -29.97 9.10
CA ASP A 122 -3.71 -30.68 8.45
C ASP A 122 -4.50 -29.82 7.45
N ASN A 123 -4.38 -28.49 7.50
CA ASN A 123 -5.12 -27.59 6.61
C ASN A 123 -4.37 -26.26 6.35
N MET A 124 -3.34 -26.33 5.52
CA MET A 124 -2.57 -25.16 5.07
C MET A 124 -3.42 -24.12 4.32
N THR A 125 -4.58 -24.50 3.80
CA THR A 125 -5.48 -23.54 3.13
C THR A 125 -6.22 -22.65 4.12
N ARG A 126 -6.45 -23.13 5.36
CA ARG A 126 -6.99 -22.30 6.43
C ARG A 126 -6.04 -21.14 6.78
N LEU A 127 -4.73 -21.39 6.72
CA LEU A 127 -3.71 -20.38 6.98
C LEU A 127 -3.79 -19.21 5.98
N ILE A 128 -3.95 -19.50 4.67
CA ILE A 128 -4.14 -18.49 3.63
C ILE A 128 -5.33 -17.59 3.96
N TRP A 129 -6.49 -18.16 4.29
CA TRP A 129 -7.70 -17.39 4.59
C TRP A 129 -7.53 -16.51 5.83
N ILE A 130 -6.96 -17.05 6.91
CA ILE A 130 -6.73 -16.29 8.15
C ILE A 130 -5.77 -15.14 7.89
N LEU A 131 -4.62 -15.41 7.28
CA LEU A 131 -3.61 -14.38 7.03
C LEU A 131 -4.15 -13.31 6.09
N MET A 132 -4.74 -13.69 4.96
CA MET A 132 -5.37 -12.73 4.04
C MET A 132 -6.47 -11.93 4.72
N GLY A 133 -7.21 -12.52 5.66
CA GLY A 133 -8.25 -11.82 6.42
C GLY A 133 -7.64 -10.75 7.34
N ILE A 134 -6.55 -11.06 8.03
CA ILE A 134 -5.80 -10.09 8.84
C ILE A 134 -5.28 -8.95 7.95
N PHE A 135 -4.68 -9.28 6.79
CA PHE A 135 -4.19 -8.26 5.86
C PHE A 135 -5.32 -7.41 5.28
N ALA A 136 -6.45 -8.02 4.89
CA ALA A 136 -7.61 -7.30 4.38
C ALA A 136 -8.24 -6.38 5.42
N LEU A 137 -8.28 -6.81 6.69
CA LEU A 137 -8.74 -5.94 7.78
C LEU A 137 -7.80 -4.76 7.96
N GLY A 138 -6.48 -4.97 8.05
CA GLY A 138 -5.54 -3.86 8.19
C GLY A 138 -5.55 -2.91 6.98
N GLY A 139 -5.68 -3.44 5.76
CA GLY A 139 -5.85 -2.63 4.55
C GLY A 139 -7.15 -1.80 4.57
N SER A 140 -8.25 -2.38 5.05
CA SER A 140 -9.55 -1.70 5.07
C SER A 140 -9.72 -0.68 6.18
N THR A 141 -9.08 -0.90 7.34
CA THR A 141 -9.26 -0.05 8.52
C THR A 141 -8.25 1.07 8.61
N TYR A 142 -6.97 0.80 8.35
CA TYR A 142 -5.92 1.82 8.45
C TYR A 142 -5.06 1.92 7.19
N GLY A 143 -5.43 1.23 6.11
CA GLY A 143 -4.72 1.37 4.84
C GLY A 143 -3.40 0.64 4.73
N MET A 144 -3.20 -0.42 5.54
CA MET A 144 -1.96 -1.20 5.63
C MET A 144 -1.36 -1.59 4.26
N SER A 145 -0.51 -0.75 3.68
CA SER A 145 0.07 -0.98 2.36
C SER A 145 1.59 -1.02 2.51
N GLU A 146 2.19 0.09 2.87
CA GLU A 146 3.63 0.23 3.10
C GLU A 146 4.11 -0.65 4.26
N GLU A 147 3.29 -0.81 5.30
CA GLU A 147 3.57 -1.65 6.47
C GLU A 147 3.60 -3.14 6.12
N THR A 148 3.13 -3.53 4.93
CA THR A 148 3.12 -4.93 4.50
C THR A 148 4.48 -5.44 4.04
N VAL A 149 5.39 -4.52 3.64
CA VAL A 149 6.75 -4.84 3.17
C VAL A 149 7.48 -5.84 4.08
N PRO A 150 7.49 -5.64 5.42
CA PRO A 150 7.98 -6.61 6.38
C PRO A 150 7.51 -8.05 6.22
N PHE A 151 6.22 -8.19 5.96
CA PHE A 151 5.56 -9.47 6.05
C PHE A 151 5.93 -10.34 4.84
N TYR A 152 6.45 -9.77 3.75
CA TYR A 152 7.00 -10.57 2.65
C TYR A 152 8.24 -11.35 3.10
N ALA A 153 9.17 -10.70 3.78
CA ALA A 153 10.38 -11.36 4.29
C ALA A 153 10.04 -12.48 5.29
N LEU A 154 8.95 -12.32 6.04
CA LEU A 154 8.44 -13.30 7.00
C LEU A 154 7.65 -14.45 6.34
N LEU A 155 6.69 -14.12 5.47
CA LEU A 155 5.68 -15.06 4.99
C LEU A 155 6.13 -15.80 3.72
N ILE A 156 7.03 -15.26 2.92
CA ILE A 156 7.60 -16.01 1.78
C ILE A 156 8.30 -17.29 2.25
N PRO A 157 9.25 -17.25 3.21
CA PRO A 157 9.89 -18.46 3.70
C PRO A 157 8.90 -19.45 4.32
N MET A 158 7.92 -18.94 5.08
CA MET A 158 6.86 -19.76 5.67
C MET A 158 6.06 -20.50 4.58
N MET A 159 5.61 -19.80 3.53
CA MET A 159 4.81 -20.40 2.47
C MET A 159 5.61 -21.42 1.68
N VAL A 160 6.88 -21.14 1.40
CA VAL A 160 7.79 -22.08 0.74
C VAL A 160 8.01 -23.34 1.59
N ALA A 161 8.20 -23.20 2.90
CA ALA A 161 8.42 -24.32 3.80
C ALA A 161 7.23 -25.28 3.92
N VAL A 162 5.99 -24.80 3.72
CA VAL A 162 4.78 -25.65 3.72
C VAL A 162 4.42 -26.23 2.34
N GLY A 163 5.31 -26.05 1.36
CA GLY A 163 5.17 -26.60 0.00
C GLY A 163 4.35 -25.73 -0.95
N PHE A 164 4.18 -24.44 -0.66
CA PHE A 164 3.76 -23.45 -1.66
C PHE A 164 4.98 -22.80 -2.32
N ASP A 165 4.76 -21.87 -3.24
CA ASP A 165 5.82 -21.07 -3.87
C ASP A 165 5.87 -19.64 -3.28
N ALA A 166 6.94 -18.90 -3.59
CA ALA A 166 7.09 -17.50 -3.15
C ALA A 166 5.96 -16.58 -3.67
N MET A 167 5.35 -16.93 -4.81
CA MET A 167 4.19 -16.23 -5.36
C MET A 167 2.99 -16.27 -4.40
N VAL A 168 2.70 -17.42 -3.78
CA VAL A 168 1.67 -17.53 -2.72
C VAL A 168 2.04 -16.64 -1.52
N GLY A 169 3.31 -16.63 -1.11
CA GLY A 169 3.82 -15.77 -0.03
C GLY A 169 3.50 -14.29 -0.26
N ILE A 170 3.83 -13.77 -1.44
CA ILE A 170 3.49 -12.40 -1.82
C ILE A 170 1.98 -12.22 -1.90
N ALA A 171 1.27 -13.14 -2.54
CA ALA A 171 -0.16 -12.98 -2.79
C ALA A 171 -0.98 -12.92 -1.49
N VAL A 172 -0.64 -13.73 -0.48
CA VAL A 172 -1.31 -13.68 0.84
C VAL A 172 -1.25 -12.29 1.46
N VAL A 173 -0.12 -11.62 1.32
CA VAL A 173 0.11 -10.29 1.90
C VAL A 173 -0.43 -9.20 0.99
N LEU A 174 0.10 -9.10 -0.23
CA LEU A 174 -0.17 -8.01 -1.17
C LEU A 174 -1.61 -8.01 -1.67
N VAL A 175 -2.17 -9.19 -2.00
CA VAL A 175 -3.58 -9.26 -2.40
C VAL A 175 -4.47 -9.07 -1.19
N GLY A 176 -4.12 -9.67 -0.04
CA GLY A 176 -4.87 -9.53 1.20
C GLY A 176 -5.05 -8.07 1.60
N SER A 177 -3.96 -7.33 1.74
CA SER A 177 -4.03 -5.90 2.10
C SER A 177 -4.61 -5.06 0.99
N GLY A 178 -4.24 -5.32 -0.27
CA GLY A 178 -4.71 -4.56 -1.41
C GLY A 178 -6.22 -4.66 -1.62
N VAL A 179 -6.84 -5.83 -1.40
CA VAL A 179 -8.33 -5.91 -1.42
C VAL A 179 -8.96 -5.21 -0.23
N GLY A 180 -8.27 -5.17 0.92
CA GLY A 180 -8.65 -4.35 2.06
C GLY A 180 -8.69 -2.86 1.69
N CYS A 181 -7.62 -2.33 1.11
CA CYS A 181 -7.52 -0.94 0.67
C CYS A 181 -8.53 -0.60 -0.44
N LEU A 182 -8.68 -1.49 -1.42
CA LEU A 182 -9.68 -1.39 -2.49
C LEU A 182 -11.09 -1.26 -1.93
N ALA A 183 -11.43 -2.12 -0.95
CA ALA A 183 -12.72 -2.13 -0.28
C ALA A 183 -12.64 -1.45 1.09
N SER A 184 -11.92 -0.33 1.15
CA SER A 184 -11.71 0.40 2.38
C SER A 184 -13.03 0.78 3.05
N THR A 185 -13.09 0.61 4.36
CA THR A 185 -14.25 0.95 5.18
C THR A 185 -14.02 2.27 5.91
N VAL A 186 -12.92 2.34 6.67
CA VAL A 186 -12.61 3.45 7.59
C VAL A 186 -11.16 3.92 7.47
N ASN A 187 -10.44 3.51 6.41
CA ASN A 187 -9.05 3.90 6.17
C ASN A 187 -8.89 5.44 6.15
N PRO A 188 -8.11 6.03 7.07
CA PRO A 188 -7.93 7.47 7.13
C PRO A 188 -7.16 8.01 5.92
N PHE A 189 -6.27 7.21 5.32
CA PHE A 189 -5.41 7.58 4.19
C PHE A 189 -6.11 7.56 2.82
N ALA A 190 -7.33 7.04 2.74
CA ALA A 190 -8.10 7.00 1.51
C ALA A 190 -9.53 7.46 1.75
N THR A 191 -10.30 6.69 2.50
CA THR A 191 -11.71 6.98 2.79
C THR A 191 -11.87 8.21 3.68
N GLY A 192 -11.00 8.41 4.68
CA GLY A 192 -11.02 9.58 5.56
C GLY A 192 -10.75 10.88 4.82
N ILE A 193 -9.61 10.96 4.12
CA ILE A 193 -9.28 12.11 3.27
C ILE A 193 -10.41 12.36 2.26
N ALA A 194 -10.85 11.35 1.52
CA ALA A 194 -11.91 11.53 0.53
C ALA A 194 -13.24 12.01 1.16
N SER A 195 -13.61 11.50 2.34
CA SER A 195 -14.84 11.92 3.02
C SER A 195 -14.74 13.38 3.48
N SER A 196 -13.58 13.77 4.01
CA SER A 196 -13.29 15.18 4.37
C SER A 196 -13.40 16.11 3.16
N MET A 197 -12.77 15.74 2.03
CA MET A 197 -12.83 16.53 0.77
C MET A 197 -14.25 16.62 0.19
N ALA A 198 -15.09 15.62 0.44
CA ALA A 198 -16.50 15.63 0.04
C ALA A 198 -17.39 16.36 1.06
N GLY A 199 -16.88 16.70 2.25
CA GLY A 199 -17.69 17.27 3.33
C GLY A 199 -18.70 16.30 3.95
N ILE A 200 -18.42 15.00 3.89
CA ILE A 200 -19.27 13.93 4.46
C ILE A 200 -18.55 13.18 5.58
N GLY A 201 -19.29 12.45 6.41
CA GLY A 201 -18.70 11.65 7.49
C GLY A 201 -18.04 10.37 6.97
N LEU A 202 -16.99 9.89 7.66
CA LEU A 202 -16.32 8.62 7.32
C LEU A 202 -17.27 7.42 7.34
N GLY A 203 -18.28 7.45 8.22
CA GLY A 203 -19.33 6.43 8.31
C GLY A 203 -20.33 6.43 7.15
N ASP A 204 -20.38 7.49 6.34
CA ASP A 204 -21.30 7.58 5.22
C ASP A 204 -20.91 6.57 4.13
N GLY A 205 -21.86 5.73 3.72
CA GLY A 205 -21.59 4.65 2.78
C GLY A 205 -20.85 3.44 3.38
N ILE A 206 -20.86 3.25 4.70
CA ILE A 206 -20.21 2.09 5.33
C ILE A 206 -20.80 0.75 4.86
N VAL A 207 -22.12 0.68 4.63
CA VAL A 207 -22.81 -0.55 4.19
C VAL A 207 -22.29 -1.07 2.86
N PRO A 208 -22.28 -0.28 1.76
CA PRO A 208 -21.70 -0.75 0.49
C PRO A 208 -20.22 -1.12 0.62
N ARG A 209 -19.45 -0.39 1.44
CA ARG A 209 -18.01 -0.67 1.66
C ARG A 209 -17.79 -2.01 2.37
N VAL A 210 -18.56 -2.32 3.42
CA VAL A 210 -18.47 -3.60 4.13
C VAL A 210 -18.87 -4.77 3.24
N ILE A 211 -19.95 -4.62 2.45
CA ILE A 211 -20.36 -5.65 1.49
C ILE A 211 -19.26 -5.86 0.44
N MET A 212 -18.71 -4.77 -0.09
CA MET A 212 -17.58 -4.83 -1.02
C MET A 212 -16.38 -5.56 -0.39
N LEU A 213 -16.02 -5.25 0.85
CA LEU A 213 -14.90 -5.90 1.54
C LEU A 213 -15.08 -7.41 1.63
N VAL A 214 -16.26 -7.86 2.07
CA VAL A 214 -16.57 -9.29 2.19
C VAL A 214 -16.50 -9.99 0.84
N VAL A 215 -17.11 -9.40 -0.20
CA VAL A 215 -17.12 -9.98 -1.56
C VAL A 215 -15.70 -10.05 -2.14
N MET A 216 -14.94 -8.95 -2.06
CA MET A 216 -13.58 -8.88 -2.60
C MET A 216 -12.64 -9.84 -1.88
N TYR A 217 -12.74 -9.92 -0.55
CA TYR A 217 -11.98 -10.86 0.26
C TYR A 217 -12.26 -12.31 -0.14
N ILE A 218 -13.53 -12.71 -0.29
CA ILE A 218 -13.91 -14.08 -0.67
C ILE A 218 -13.35 -14.43 -2.05
N ILE A 219 -13.47 -13.52 -3.03
CA ILE A 219 -12.95 -13.71 -4.39
C ILE A 219 -11.43 -13.90 -4.35
N ALA A 220 -10.72 -13.00 -3.68
CA ALA A 220 -9.26 -13.02 -3.58
C ALA A 220 -8.73 -14.24 -2.83
N ALA A 221 -9.26 -14.52 -1.63
CA ALA A 221 -8.84 -15.66 -0.82
C ALA A 221 -9.10 -16.99 -1.56
N SER A 222 -10.23 -17.10 -2.26
CA SER A 222 -10.52 -18.25 -3.11
C SER A 222 -9.55 -18.38 -4.28
N TYR A 223 -9.17 -17.26 -4.92
CA TYR A 223 -8.22 -17.25 -6.03
C TYR A 223 -6.83 -17.72 -5.61
N VAL A 224 -6.28 -17.12 -4.55
CA VAL A 224 -4.97 -17.47 -4.00
C VAL A 224 -4.95 -18.90 -3.51
N THR A 225 -6.01 -19.34 -2.81
CA THR A 225 -6.13 -20.74 -2.35
C THR A 225 -6.14 -21.74 -3.52
N ARG A 226 -6.83 -21.43 -4.62
CA ARG A 226 -6.85 -22.30 -5.82
C ARG A 226 -5.47 -22.42 -6.45
N TYR A 227 -4.74 -21.31 -6.56
CA TYR A 227 -3.37 -21.32 -7.07
C TYR A 227 -2.43 -22.12 -6.13
N ALA A 228 -2.48 -21.85 -4.82
CA ALA A 228 -1.68 -22.54 -3.82
C ALA A 228 -1.87 -24.07 -3.84
N LYS A 229 -3.14 -24.53 -3.90
CA LYS A 229 -3.45 -25.97 -4.04
C LYS A 229 -2.89 -26.58 -5.33
N LYS A 230 -2.86 -25.82 -6.42
CA LYS A 230 -2.33 -26.27 -7.72
C LYS A 230 -0.82 -26.48 -7.65
N VAL A 231 -0.10 -25.51 -7.07
CA VAL A 231 1.35 -25.57 -6.87
C VAL A 231 1.74 -26.68 -5.89
N GLN A 232 1.03 -26.79 -4.76
CA GLN A 232 1.29 -27.82 -3.75
C GLN A 232 1.09 -29.24 -4.29
N LYS A 233 0.10 -29.44 -5.19
CA LYS A 233 -0.15 -30.74 -5.82
C LYS A 233 0.95 -31.11 -6.82
N ASP A 234 1.42 -30.14 -7.59
CA ASP A 234 2.44 -30.34 -8.61
C ASP A 234 3.18 -29.00 -8.87
N PRO A 235 4.43 -28.86 -8.41
CA PRO A 235 5.22 -27.64 -8.52
C PRO A 235 5.41 -27.11 -9.94
N SER A 236 5.32 -27.97 -10.97
CA SER A 236 5.43 -27.53 -12.37
C SER A 236 4.31 -26.58 -12.80
N ASN A 237 3.23 -26.51 -12.00
CA ASN A 237 2.13 -25.57 -12.21
C ASN A 237 2.40 -24.15 -11.68
N SER A 238 3.50 -23.95 -10.96
CA SER A 238 3.93 -22.62 -10.52
C SER A 238 4.28 -21.74 -11.72
N LEU A 239 3.90 -20.46 -11.66
CA LEU A 239 4.33 -19.45 -12.62
C LEU A 239 5.83 -19.11 -12.49
N ILE A 240 6.46 -19.55 -11.40
CA ILE A 240 7.89 -19.44 -11.10
C ILE A 240 8.51 -20.83 -10.91
N ALA A 241 8.05 -21.84 -11.66
CA ALA A 241 8.53 -23.22 -11.54
C ALA A 241 10.06 -23.36 -11.66
N ASP A 242 10.69 -22.53 -12.49
CA ASP A 242 12.15 -22.51 -12.66
C ASP A 242 12.90 -22.06 -11.39
N GLN A 243 12.25 -21.27 -10.51
CA GLN A 243 12.80 -20.76 -9.25
C GLN A 243 12.45 -21.65 -8.05
N TYR A 244 11.52 -22.60 -8.22
CA TYR A 244 10.90 -23.31 -7.10
C TYR A 244 11.91 -24.07 -6.23
N GLU A 245 12.83 -24.80 -6.83
CA GLU A 245 13.86 -25.54 -6.08
C GLU A 245 14.93 -24.62 -5.48
N SER A 246 15.33 -23.55 -6.20
CA SER A 246 16.25 -22.55 -5.64
C SER A 246 15.65 -21.80 -4.46
N ASP A 247 14.35 -21.52 -4.50
CA ASP A 247 13.63 -20.85 -3.40
C ASP A 247 13.54 -21.76 -2.18
N LYS A 248 13.30 -23.06 -2.36
CA LYS A 248 13.34 -24.03 -1.25
C LYS A 248 14.70 -24.08 -0.57
N GLU A 249 15.79 -24.03 -1.33
CA GLU A 249 17.13 -23.99 -0.75
C GLU A 249 17.40 -22.66 -0.06
N LYS A 250 17.07 -21.54 -0.72
CA LYS A 250 17.25 -20.17 -0.21
C LYS A 250 16.48 -19.93 1.09
N PHE A 251 15.25 -20.43 1.17
CA PHE A 251 14.34 -20.23 2.30
C PHE A 251 14.21 -21.48 3.19
N LYS A 252 15.20 -22.38 3.14
CA LYS A 252 15.20 -23.60 3.93
C LYS A 252 15.15 -23.27 5.43
N ILE A 253 14.04 -23.63 6.06
CA ILE A 253 13.90 -23.58 7.51
C ILE A 253 14.64 -24.80 8.09
N LYS A 254 15.37 -24.63 9.20
CA LYS A 254 16.02 -25.76 9.90
C LYS A 254 14.96 -26.80 10.29
N ASP A 255 15.23 -28.07 9.99
CA ASP A 255 14.30 -29.19 10.24
C ASP A 255 13.99 -29.37 11.73
N ASP A 256 14.94 -28.98 12.60
CA ASP A 256 14.75 -28.89 14.05
C ASP A 256 14.28 -27.48 14.40
N ILE A 257 12.96 -27.27 14.34
CA ILE A 257 12.36 -26.05 14.90
C ILE A 257 12.40 -26.21 16.42
N ASP A 258 13.49 -25.75 17.02
CA ASP A 258 13.66 -25.66 18.47
C ASP A 258 12.38 -25.09 19.12
N GLU A 259 12.06 -25.59 20.32
CA GLU A 259 10.95 -25.03 21.09
C GLU A 259 11.17 -23.53 21.30
N ILE A 260 10.11 -22.73 21.11
CA ILE A 260 10.16 -21.27 21.30
C ILE A 260 10.70 -20.98 22.69
N THR A 261 11.87 -20.34 22.77
CA THR A 261 12.44 -19.94 24.06
C THR A 261 11.57 -18.86 24.72
N PRO A 262 11.59 -18.72 26.06
CA PRO A 262 10.84 -17.65 26.74
C PRO A 262 11.18 -16.25 26.22
N LYS A 263 12.45 -16.01 25.87
CA LYS A 263 12.90 -14.74 25.27
C LYS A 263 12.28 -14.53 23.90
N GLN A 264 12.34 -15.53 23.01
CA GLN A 264 11.71 -15.44 21.69
C GLN A 264 10.19 -15.27 21.78
N ARG A 265 9.54 -15.90 22.75
CA ARG A 265 8.11 -15.71 23.01
C ARG A 265 7.79 -14.27 23.41
N SER A 266 8.61 -13.67 24.28
CA SER A 266 8.46 -12.27 24.66
C SER A 266 8.70 -11.34 23.47
N VAL A 267 9.73 -11.58 22.66
CA VAL A 267 9.99 -10.80 21.44
C VAL A 267 8.83 -10.90 20.45
N LEU A 268 8.29 -12.10 20.21
CA LEU A 268 7.12 -12.30 19.34
C LEU A 268 5.87 -11.59 19.90
N GLY A 269 5.68 -11.62 21.22
CA GLY A 269 4.63 -10.88 21.90
C GLY A 269 4.76 -9.36 21.71
N LEU A 270 5.96 -8.81 21.91
CA LEU A 270 6.24 -7.39 21.69
C LEU A 270 6.09 -6.98 20.23
N PHE A 271 6.51 -7.84 19.29
CA PHE A 271 6.30 -7.65 17.86
C PHE A 271 4.81 -7.53 17.54
N LEU A 272 3.98 -8.50 17.95
CA LEU A 272 2.54 -8.44 17.73
C LEU A 272 1.87 -7.26 18.46
N PHE A 273 2.35 -6.93 19.66
CA PHE A 273 1.87 -5.79 20.42
C PHE A 273 2.19 -4.44 19.75
N THR A 274 3.36 -4.33 19.11
CA THR A 274 3.74 -3.15 18.31
C THR A 274 2.73 -2.90 17.18
N PHE A 275 2.40 -3.95 16.42
CA PHE A 275 1.37 -3.86 15.37
C PHE A 275 -0.01 -3.54 15.94
N LEU A 276 -0.38 -4.11 17.09
CA LEU A 276 -1.64 -3.79 17.75
C LEU A 276 -1.74 -2.30 18.14
N ILE A 277 -0.68 -1.74 18.73
CA ILE A 277 -0.62 -0.30 19.05
C ILE A 277 -0.78 0.52 17.77
N MET A 278 -0.05 0.18 16.72
CA MET A 278 -0.14 0.88 15.43
C MET A 278 -1.56 0.87 14.85
N VAL A 279 -2.24 -0.29 14.86
CA VAL A 279 -3.63 -0.36 14.38
C VAL A 279 -4.55 0.53 15.21
N ILE A 280 -4.43 0.47 16.54
CA ILE A 280 -5.25 1.30 17.44
C ILE A 280 -4.92 2.78 17.28
N SER A 281 -3.67 3.16 17.04
CA SER A 281 -3.27 4.56 16.93
C SER A 281 -3.76 5.23 15.64
N LEU A 282 -4.04 4.46 14.59
CA LEU A 282 -4.47 4.98 13.28
C LEU A 282 -5.98 5.07 13.09
N ILE A 283 -6.78 4.31 13.84
CA ILE A 283 -8.24 4.33 13.68
C ILE A 283 -8.77 5.66 14.26
N PRO A 284 -9.50 6.48 13.48
CA PRO A 284 -9.97 7.80 13.95
C PRO A 284 -11.16 7.65 14.93
N TRP A 285 -10.87 7.26 16.17
CA TRP A 285 -11.87 6.92 17.19
C TRP A 285 -12.86 8.06 17.50
N SER A 286 -12.38 9.31 17.44
CA SER A 286 -13.20 10.51 17.68
C SER A 286 -14.36 10.64 16.70
N GLU A 287 -14.17 10.24 15.43
CA GLU A 287 -15.22 10.23 14.42
C GLU A 287 -16.33 9.19 14.70
N PHE A 288 -16.02 8.16 15.49
CA PHE A 288 -17.00 7.18 15.98
C PHE A 288 -17.62 7.56 17.33
N GLY A 289 -17.32 8.77 17.85
CA GLY A 289 -17.77 9.22 19.16
C GLY A 289 -17.04 8.56 20.34
N ILE A 290 -15.89 7.93 20.10
CA ILE A 290 -15.06 7.30 21.13
C ILE A 290 -13.93 8.26 21.51
N THR A 291 -14.08 8.97 22.63
CA THR A 291 -13.13 10.00 23.09
C THR A 291 -12.08 9.50 24.08
N ILE A 292 -12.14 8.22 24.48
CA ILE A 292 -11.31 7.67 25.56
C ILE A 292 -9.81 7.96 25.40
N PHE A 293 -9.30 7.91 24.17
CA PHE A 293 -7.88 8.17 23.90
C PHE A 293 -7.52 9.65 24.02
N GLN A 294 -8.41 10.55 23.60
CA GLN A 294 -8.27 11.99 23.80
C GLN A 294 -8.37 12.34 25.28
N ASP A 295 -9.31 11.73 26.00
CA ASP A 295 -9.51 11.94 27.44
C ASP A 295 -8.28 11.49 28.25
N ILE A 296 -7.72 10.32 27.93
CA ILE A 296 -6.47 9.83 28.53
C ILE A 296 -5.32 10.78 28.21
N HIS A 297 -5.18 11.22 26.97
CA HIS A 297 -4.12 12.13 26.55
C HIS A 297 -4.19 13.47 27.30
N ASN A 298 -5.38 14.06 27.37
CA ASN A 298 -5.64 15.29 28.11
C ASN A 298 -5.36 15.13 29.61
N TRP A 299 -5.73 13.98 30.18
CA TRP A 299 -5.42 13.66 31.57
C TRP A 299 -3.91 13.55 31.82
N ILE A 300 -3.15 12.86 30.96
CA ILE A 300 -1.68 12.76 31.07
C ILE A 300 -1.05 14.15 31.02
N ASN A 301 -1.47 14.99 30.07
CA ASN A 301 -0.95 16.35 29.91
C ASN A 301 -1.34 17.28 31.06
N SER A 302 -2.43 17.00 31.77
CA SER A 302 -2.82 17.77 32.95
C SER A 302 -1.88 17.58 34.14
N ILE A 303 -1.05 16.53 34.13
CA ILE A 303 -0.08 16.23 35.20
C ILE A 303 1.29 16.82 34.83
N PRO A 304 1.78 17.89 35.49
CA PRO A 304 2.92 18.69 34.99
C PRO A 304 4.22 17.91 34.72
N ILE A 305 4.55 16.95 35.59
CA ILE A 305 5.77 16.13 35.46
C ILE A 305 5.55 14.98 34.46
N LEU A 306 4.35 14.40 34.45
CA LEU A 306 4.02 13.26 33.59
C LEU A 306 3.83 13.69 32.14
N GLY A 307 3.12 14.78 31.86
CA GLY A 307 2.95 15.34 30.52
C GLY A 307 4.28 15.79 29.89
N SER A 308 5.16 16.43 30.69
CA SER A 308 6.49 16.81 30.20
C SER A 308 7.43 15.61 29.96
N LEU A 309 7.30 14.54 30.75
CA LEU A 309 8.06 13.28 30.56
C LEU A 309 7.56 12.45 29.37
N VAL A 310 6.25 12.38 29.15
CA VAL A 310 5.66 11.64 28.02
C VAL A 310 5.98 12.34 26.68
N GLY A 311 6.15 13.66 26.72
CA GLY A 311 6.57 14.48 25.58
C GLY A 311 5.43 15.37 25.10
N GLN A 312 5.70 16.67 24.97
CA GLN A 312 4.69 17.67 24.56
C GLN A 312 4.20 17.48 23.11
N SER A 313 4.92 16.71 22.31
CA SER A 313 4.61 16.42 20.91
C SER A 313 3.84 15.11 20.71
N VAL A 314 3.58 14.34 21.76
CA VAL A 314 2.75 13.13 21.65
C VAL A 314 1.32 13.56 21.39
N ILE A 315 0.67 12.95 20.41
CA ILE A 315 -0.75 13.17 20.08
C ILE A 315 -1.58 11.94 20.49
N PRO A 316 -2.90 12.09 20.72
CA PRO A 316 -3.74 10.97 21.15
C PRO A 316 -3.83 9.87 20.08
N PHE A 317 -4.11 8.65 20.52
CA PHE A 317 -4.42 7.57 19.58
C PHE A 317 -5.68 7.91 18.78
N GLY A 318 -5.62 7.64 17.48
CA GLY A 318 -6.61 8.01 16.47
C GLY A 318 -6.21 9.24 15.65
N GLU A 319 -5.16 9.95 16.06
CA GLU A 319 -4.61 11.09 15.31
C GLU A 319 -3.20 10.81 14.78
N TRP A 320 -2.64 9.64 15.04
CA TRP A 320 -1.29 9.29 14.60
C TRP A 320 -1.22 9.17 13.08
N TYR A 321 -0.05 9.49 12.53
CA TYR A 321 0.28 9.25 11.13
C TYR A 321 1.65 8.56 11.02
N LEU A 322 2.28 8.64 9.85
CA LEU A 322 3.57 7.99 9.59
C LEU A 322 4.69 8.44 10.55
N GLY A 323 4.68 9.69 11.01
CA GLY A 323 5.68 10.22 11.94
C GLY A 323 5.69 9.48 13.27
N GLU A 324 4.54 9.39 13.94
CA GLU A 324 4.41 8.76 15.24
C GLU A 324 4.62 7.25 15.17
N ILE A 325 4.17 6.62 14.08
CA ILE A 325 4.39 5.19 13.86
C ILE A 325 5.87 4.88 13.64
N THR A 326 6.60 5.76 12.93
CA THR A 326 8.05 5.64 12.79
C THR A 326 8.72 5.65 14.17
N VAL A 327 8.30 6.56 15.06
CA VAL A 327 8.80 6.62 16.45
C VAL A 327 8.46 5.33 17.21
N LEU A 328 7.24 4.80 17.04
CA LEU A 328 6.83 3.54 17.68
C LEU A 328 7.73 2.37 17.29
N PHE A 329 7.99 2.15 15.99
CA PHE A 329 8.83 1.04 15.55
C PHE A 329 10.29 1.21 15.99
N PHE A 330 10.80 2.44 15.99
CA PHE A 330 12.12 2.74 16.53
C PHE A 330 12.21 2.40 18.02
N LEU A 331 11.26 2.89 18.82
CA LEU A 331 11.18 2.64 20.26
C LEU A 331 11.03 1.14 20.55
N MET A 332 10.15 0.45 19.84
CA MET A 332 9.92 -0.97 20.06
C MET A 332 11.11 -1.82 19.61
N GLY A 333 11.89 -1.37 18.63
CA GLY A 333 13.18 -1.99 18.29
C GLY A 333 14.14 -1.94 19.47
N ILE A 334 14.26 -0.78 20.12
CA ILE A 334 15.07 -0.61 21.34
C ILE A 334 14.56 -1.51 22.46
N VAL A 335 13.24 -1.49 22.74
CA VAL A 335 12.63 -2.33 23.79
C VAL A 335 12.89 -3.81 23.54
N ILE A 336 12.76 -4.28 22.30
CA ILE A 336 13.03 -5.68 21.93
C ILE A 336 14.51 -6.02 22.13
N ALA A 337 15.43 -5.13 21.76
CA ALA A 337 16.85 -5.32 22.01
C ALA A 337 17.14 -5.50 23.52
N PHE A 338 16.55 -4.64 24.37
CA PHE A 338 16.66 -4.77 25.82
C PHE A 338 16.06 -6.07 26.37
N VAL A 339 14.84 -6.44 25.95
CA VAL A 339 14.16 -7.67 26.43
C VAL A 339 14.89 -8.93 26.00
N TYR A 340 15.46 -8.95 24.80
CA TYR A 340 16.25 -10.07 24.32
C TYR A 340 17.63 -10.14 25.01
N GLY A 341 18.17 -9.00 25.42
CA GLY A 341 19.52 -8.85 25.97
C GLY A 341 20.58 -8.68 24.88
N MET A 342 20.24 -7.95 23.81
CA MET A 342 21.14 -7.58 22.71
C MET A 342 22.07 -6.44 23.16
N GLY A 343 23.36 -6.52 22.81
CA GLY A 343 24.31 -5.43 23.05
C GLY A 343 24.00 -4.18 22.22
N GLU A 344 24.49 -3.02 22.63
CA GLU A 344 24.25 -1.76 21.91
C GLU A 344 24.85 -1.78 20.49
N GLU A 345 26.11 -2.20 20.35
CA GLU A 345 26.78 -2.35 19.05
C GLU A 345 26.03 -3.33 18.14
N ASP A 346 25.60 -4.48 18.69
CA ASP A 346 24.81 -5.46 17.96
C ASP A 346 23.46 -4.88 17.51
N PHE A 347 22.78 -4.14 18.38
CA PHE A 347 21.52 -3.48 18.04
C PHE A 347 21.70 -2.48 16.90
N VAL A 348 22.68 -1.57 17.01
CA VAL A 348 22.92 -0.53 16.01
C VAL A 348 23.30 -1.16 14.67
N ASN A 349 24.19 -2.15 14.65
CA ASN A 349 24.59 -2.83 13.42
C ASN A 349 23.40 -3.53 12.75
N ASN A 350 22.63 -4.32 13.51
CA ASN A 350 21.46 -5.01 12.96
C ASN A 350 20.37 -4.04 12.50
N PHE A 351 20.12 -2.97 13.24
CA PHE A 351 19.14 -1.96 12.86
C PHE A 351 19.55 -1.25 11.56
N ILE A 352 20.82 -0.86 11.43
CA ILE A 352 21.34 -0.24 10.21
C ILE A 352 21.28 -1.22 9.03
N ASP A 353 21.63 -2.49 9.23
CA ASP A 353 21.60 -3.49 8.18
C ASP A 353 20.17 -3.72 7.67
N GLY A 354 19.19 -3.79 8.57
CA GLY A 354 17.78 -3.85 8.19
C GLY A 354 17.30 -2.62 7.41
N ALA A 355 17.78 -1.42 7.78
CA ALA A 355 17.47 -0.21 7.04
C ALA A 355 18.11 -0.20 5.63
N LYS A 356 19.34 -0.72 5.48
CA LYS A 356 20.01 -0.85 4.17
C LYS A 356 19.22 -1.74 3.22
N ASP A 357 18.67 -2.85 3.70
CA ASP A 357 17.89 -3.79 2.89
C ASP A 357 16.63 -3.14 2.30
N LEU A 358 16.05 -2.15 2.98
CA LEU A 358 14.87 -1.42 2.52
C LEU A 358 15.18 -0.07 1.84
N LEU A 359 16.45 0.31 1.69
CA LEU A 359 16.84 1.58 1.07
C LEU A 359 16.33 1.71 -0.38
N SER A 360 16.45 0.63 -1.15
CA SER A 360 15.95 0.60 -2.54
C SER A 360 14.45 0.90 -2.58
N VAL A 361 13.68 0.32 -1.66
CA VAL A 361 12.23 0.52 -1.56
C VAL A 361 11.90 1.97 -1.19
N ALA A 362 12.59 2.52 -0.19
CA ALA A 362 12.41 3.92 0.23
C ALA A 362 12.69 4.92 -0.91
N LEU A 363 13.67 4.64 -1.77
CA LEU A 363 13.99 5.47 -2.94
C LEU A 363 12.99 5.29 -4.09
N ILE A 364 12.39 4.11 -4.25
CA ILE A 364 11.32 3.88 -5.23
C ILE A 364 10.13 4.80 -4.94
N CYS A 365 9.75 4.98 -3.67
CA CYS A 365 8.68 5.89 -3.26
C CYS A 365 8.94 7.34 -3.70
N ALA A 366 10.18 7.81 -3.57
CA ALA A 366 10.58 9.15 -4.02
C ALA A 366 10.44 9.34 -5.54
N VAL A 367 10.91 8.37 -6.33
CA VAL A 367 10.82 8.42 -7.79
C VAL A 367 9.35 8.37 -8.23
N ALA A 368 8.53 7.54 -7.58
CA ALA A 368 7.09 7.46 -7.85
C ALA A 368 6.39 8.80 -7.55
N ARG A 369 6.71 9.45 -6.43
CA ARG A 369 6.19 10.80 -6.11
C ARG A 369 6.66 11.86 -7.11
N GLY A 370 7.85 11.69 -7.70
CA GLY A 370 8.35 12.56 -8.77
C GLY A 370 7.45 12.61 -10.01
N ILE A 371 6.67 11.56 -10.30
CA ILE A 371 5.67 11.60 -11.38
C ILE A 371 4.60 12.64 -11.08
N GLN A 372 4.10 12.66 -9.83
CA GLN A 372 3.11 13.63 -9.37
C GLN A 372 3.68 15.06 -9.38
N VAL A 373 4.94 15.23 -8.99
CA VAL A 373 5.64 16.53 -9.09
C VAL A 373 5.57 17.07 -10.52
N ILE A 374 5.94 16.27 -11.53
CA ILE A 374 5.89 16.71 -12.94
C ILE A 374 4.46 17.07 -13.39
N MET A 375 3.45 16.33 -12.95
CA MET A 375 2.05 16.63 -13.30
C MET A 375 1.58 17.95 -12.68
N ASN A 376 1.88 18.15 -11.41
CA ASN A 376 1.45 19.31 -10.64
C ASN A 376 2.22 20.57 -11.08
N ASP A 377 3.54 20.48 -11.25
CA ASP A 377 4.37 21.58 -11.73
C ASP A 377 4.03 21.93 -13.18
N GLY A 378 3.66 20.92 -13.99
CA GLY A 378 3.11 21.09 -15.33
C GLY A 378 1.70 21.68 -15.38
N GLN A 379 1.02 21.76 -14.23
CA GLN A 379 -0.36 22.24 -14.07
C GLN A 379 -1.38 21.55 -14.99
N ILE A 380 -1.13 20.29 -15.35
CA ILE A 380 -2.02 19.50 -16.22
C ILE A 380 -3.07 18.72 -15.42
N THR A 381 -2.90 18.58 -14.10
CA THR A 381 -3.81 17.83 -13.23
C THR A 381 -5.23 18.39 -13.32
N ALA A 382 -5.42 19.70 -13.17
CA ALA A 382 -6.74 20.34 -13.23
C ALA A 382 -7.43 20.14 -14.59
N THR A 383 -6.69 20.22 -15.70
CA THR A 383 -7.24 20.04 -17.05
C THR A 383 -7.76 18.62 -17.28
N VAL A 384 -7.01 17.61 -16.82
CA VAL A 384 -7.45 16.22 -16.89
C VAL A 384 -8.71 16.00 -16.05
N LEU A 385 -8.78 16.64 -14.88
CA LEU A 385 -9.98 16.60 -14.04
C LEU A 385 -11.18 17.28 -14.69
N HIS A 386 -10.98 18.41 -15.35
CA HIS A 386 -12.04 19.12 -16.07
C HIS A 386 -12.61 18.28 -17.22
N TRP A 387 -11.78 17.54 -17.93
CA TRP A 387 -12.26 16.57 -18.93
C TRP A 387 -13.10 15.45 -18.30
N GLY A 388 -12.71 14.99 -17.11
CA GLY A 388 -13.50 14.05 -16.31
C GLY A 388 -14.86 14.63 -15.90
N GLU A 389 -14.87 15.85 -15.37
CA GLU A 389 -16.07 16.60 -14.98
C GLU A 389 -17.06 16.73 -16.15
N MET A 390 -16.57 17.21 -17.31
CA MET A 390 -17.40 17.35 -18.51
C MET A 390 -17.97 16.00 -18.98
N ALA A 391 -17.15 14.94 -18.98
CA ALA A 391 -17.57 13.61 -19.41
C ALA A 391 -18.64 12.99 -18.48
N LEU A 392 -18.65 13.36 -17.21
CA LEU A 392 -19.56 12.83 -16.20
C LEU A 392 -20.85 13.66 -16.03
N SER A 393 -20.89 14.89 -16.53
CA SER A 393 -22.07 15.74 -16.47
C SER A 393 -23.28 15.15 -17.24
N ASN A 394 -24.49 15.31 -16.70
CA ASN A 394 -25.77 14.89 -17.32
C ASN A 394 -25.95 13.38 -17.59
N LEU A 395 -25.26 12.51 -16.84
CA LEU A 395 -25.44 11.06 -16.95
C LEU A 395 -26.50 10.52 -15.97
N SER A 396 -27.17 9.42 -16.35
CA SER A 396 -28.00 8.65 -15.41
C SER A 396 -27.14 7.98 -14.34
N SER A 397 -27.67 7.78 -13.13
CA SER A 397 -26.94 7.27 -11.96
C SER A 397 -26.06 6.03 -12.22
N GLY A 398 -26.61 5.01 -12.89
CA GLY A 398 -25.87 3.78 -13.22
C GLY A 398 -24.70 4.01 -14.19
N PHE A 399 -24.89 4.85 -15.22
CA PHE A 399 -23.81 5.18 -16.17
C PHE A 399 -22.77 6.11 -15.54
N PHE A 400 -23.21 7.06 -14.71
CA PHE A 400 -22.34 7.96 -13.98
C PHE A 400 -21.33 7.16 -13.14
N ILE A 401 -21.80 6.26 -12.26
CA ILE A 401 -20.90 5.54 -11.35
C ILE A 401 -19.93 4.60 -12.09
N ILE A 402 -20.38 4.00 -13.21
CA ILE A 402 -19.50 3.19 -14.07
C ILE A 402 -18.40 4.07 -14.66
N LEU A 403 -18.76 5.22 -15.22
CA LEU A 403 -17.78 6.10 -15.84
C LEU A 403 -16.85 6.74 -14.80
N THR A 404 -17.34 7.06 -13.60
CA THR A 404 -16.51 7.49 -12.46
C THR A 404 -15.47 6.42 -12.12
N TYR A 405 -15.88 5.16 -11.98
CA TYR A 405 -14.96 4.06 -11.72
C TYR A 405 -13.91 3.92 -12.83
N LEU A 406 -14.35 3.96 -14.10
CA LEU A 406 -13.45 3.87 -15.26
C LEU A 406 -12.50 5.06 -15.39
N PHE A 407 -12.93 6.26 -15.00
CA PHE A 407 -12.11 7.47 -14.95
C PHE A 407 -11.00 7.34 -13.92
N TYR A 408 -11.29 6.77 -12.75
CA TYR A 408 -10.30 6.60 -11.71
C TYR A 408 -9.23 5.55 -12.03
N LEU A 409 -9.48 4.59 -12.93
CA LEU A 409 -8.46 3.60 -13.33
C LEU A 409 -7.18 4.24 -13.93
N PRO A 410 -7.24 5.02 -15.03
CA PRO A 410 -6.05 5.71 -15.54
C PRO A 410 -5.53 6.76 -14.57
N MET A 411 -6.39 7.47 -13.84
CA MET A 411 -5.94 8.47 -12.86
C MET A 411 -5.12 7.86 -11.73
N SER A 412 -5.48 6.66 -11.27
CA SER A 412 -4.73 5.96 -10.22
C SER A 412 -3.39 5.42 -10.71
N PHE A 413 -3.24 5.20 -12.01
CA PHE A 413 -1.93 4.88 -12.58
C PHE A 413 -1.01 6.11 -12.57
N LEU A 414 -1.59 7.29 -12.89
CA LEU A 414 -0.88 8.58 -12.97
C LEU A 414 -0.56 9.17 -11.60
N ILE A 415 -1.49 9.05 -10.65
CA ILE A 415 -1.40 9.50 -9.25
C ILE A 415 -1.55 8.25 -8.36
N PRO A 416 -0.45 7.52 -8.09
CA PRO A 416 -0.49 6.24 -7.38
C PRO A 416 -0.87 6.38 -5.90
N SER A 417 -0.59 7.54 -5.32
CA SER A 417 -0.92 7.88 -3.95
C SER A 417 -2.44 7.98 -3.81
N THR A 418 -3.04 7.10 -3.01
CA THR A 418 -4.48 7.15 -2.71
C THR A 418 -4.84 8.50 -2.09
N SER A 419 -4.17 8.89 -1.02
CA SER A 419 -4.38 10.20 -0.35
C SER A 419 -4.25 11.38 -1.31
N GLY A 420 -3.19 11.40 -2.12
CA GLY A 420 -2.97 12.45 -3.12
C GLY A 420 -4.03 12.49 -4.22
N LEU A 421 -4.50 11.32 -4.68
CA LEU A 421 -5.58 11.22 -5.65
C LEU A 421 -6.93 11.66 -5.05
N ALA A 422 -7.18 11.36 -3.76
CA ALA A 422 -8.37 11.84 -3.08
C ALA A 422 -8.38 13.37 -3.01
N ALA A 423 -7.30 13.97 -2.48
CA ALA A 423 -7.14 15.42 -2.35
C ALA A 423 -7.27 16.14 -3.70
N ALA A 424 -6.70 15.58 -4.77
CA ALA A 424 -6.75 16.20 -6.08
C ALA A 424 -8.14 16.15 -6.75
N THR A 425 -8.99 15.18 -6.42
CA THR A 425 -10.15 14.85 -7.28
C THR A 425 -11.49 14.85 -6.59
N VAL A 426 -11.55 14.46 -5.31
CA VAL A 426 -12.83 14.13 -4.67
C VAL A 426 -13.67 15.39 -4.43
N GLY A 427 -13.06 16.53 -4.11
CA GLY A 427 -13.78 17.81 -3.97
C GLY A 427 -14.52 18.24 -5.24
N ILE A 428 -14.06 17.82 -6.42
CA ILE A 428 -14.75 18.07 -7.70
C ILE A 428 -15.74 16.94 -8.01
N MET A 429 -15.30 15.69 -7.87
CA MET A 429 -16.05 14.52 -8.36
C MET A 429 -17.22 14.13 -7.46
N ALA A 430 -17.11 14.34 -6.15
CA ALA A 430 -18.18 14.02 -5.20
C ALA A 430 -19.44 14.88 -5.44
N PRO A 431 -19.37 16.22 -5.56
CA PRO A 431 -20.54 17.04 -5.88
C PRO A 431 -21.22 16.68 -7.21
N LEU A 432 -20.48 16.17 -8.20
CA LEU A 432 -21.07 15.67 -9.46
C LEU A 432 -22.03 14.49 -9.24
N GLY A 433 -21.80 13.70 -8.19
CA GLY A 433 -22.70 12.64 -7.78
C GLY A 433 -24.11 13.14 -7.50
N ASP A 434 -24.24 14.27 -6.80
CA ASP A 434 -25.55 14.83 -6.44
C ASP A 434 -26.38 15.20 -7.67
N PHE A 435 -25.73 15.72 -8.73
CA PHE A 435 -26.39 16.02 -10.01
C PHE A 435 -26.83 14.78 -10.78
N ALA A 436 -26.10 13.66 -10.61
CA ALA A 436 -26.42 12.37 -11.25
C ALA A 436 -27.35 11.48 -10.40
N GLY A 437 -27.77 11.95 -9.22
CA GLY A 437 -28.57 11.16 -8.27
C GLY A 437 -27.79 10.02 -7.61
N VAL A 438 -26.48 10.18 -7.43
CA VAL A 438 -25.57 9.20 -6.83
C VAL A 438 -24.95 9.80 -5.57
N ALA A 439 -25.08 9.08 -4.44
CA ALA A 439 -24.51 9.53 -3.18
C ALA A 439 -23.00 9.78 -3.29
N GLN A 440 -22.52 10.89 -2.74
CA GLN A 440 -21.09 11.25 -2.68
C GLN A 440 -20.24 10.13 -2.05
N SER A 441 -20.77 9.45 -1.02
CA SER A 441 -20.10 8.31 -0.39
C SER A 441 -19.84 7.15 -1.34
N LEU A 442 -20.70 6.97 -2.36
CA LEU A 442 -20.55 5.95 -3.40
C LEU A 442 -19.53 6.36 -4.46
N VAL A 443 -19.41 7.66 -4.76
CA VAL A 443 -18.31 8.22 -5.59
C VAL A 443 -16.97 7.92 -4.93
N ILE A 444 -16.86 8.13 -3.62
CA ILE A 444 -15.66 7.76 -2.84
C ILE A 444 -15.39 6.25 -2.95
N THR A 445 -16.42 5.41 -2.84
CA THR A 445 -16.28 3.95 -3.00
C THR A 445 -15.82 3.57 -4.42
N ALA A 446 -16.27 4.27 -5.46
CA ALA A 446 -15.79 4.07 -6.83
C ALA A 446 -14.32 4.47 -6.98
N TYR A 447 -13.93 5.63 -6.45
CA TYR A 447 -12.54 6.10 -6.41
C TYR A 447 -11.61 5.08 -5.75
N GLN A 448 -11.88 4.69 -4.50
CA GLN A 448 -10.97 3.81 -3.74
C GLN A 448 -10.89 2.41 -4.35
N SER A 449 -12.00 1.90 -4.92
CA SER A 449 -12.02 0.57 -5.53
C SER A 449 -11.35 0.53 -6.89
N ALA A 450 -11.40 1.62 -7.67
CA ALA A 450 -10.62 1.76 -8.89
C ALA A 450 -9.12 1.91 -8.57
N ALA A 451 -8.78 2.77 -7.60
CA ALA A 451 -7.40 2.99 -7.17
C ALA A 451 -6.76 1.72 -6.61
N GLY A 452 -7.44 1.01 -5.72
CA GLY A 452 -6.96 -0.24 -5.15
C GLY A 452 -6.70 -1.32 -6.21
N ILE A 453 -7.53 -1.40 -7.26
CA ILE A 453 -7.32 -2.35 -8.36
C ILE A 453 -6.04 -2.05 -9.13
N VAL A 454 -5.79 -0.78 -9.44
CA VAL A 454 -4.59 -0.36 -10.17
C VAL A 454 -3.35 -0.55 -9.30
N ASN A 455 -3.44 -0.20 -8.01
CA ASN A 455 -2.35 -0.30 -7.05
C ASN A 455 -1.92 -1.74 -6.73
N LEU A 456 -2.71 -2.75 -7.11
CA LEU A 456 -2.34 -4.16 -7.04
C LEU A 456 -1.41 -4.63 -8.16
N ILE A 457 -1.31 -3.89 -9.27
CA ILE A 457 -0.58 -4.34 -10.47
C ILE A 457 0.39 -3.30 -11.04
N THR A 458 0.23 -2.03 -10.70
CA THR A 458 1.01 -0.96 -11.34
C THR A 458 2.47 -0.95 -10.86
N PRO A 459 3.45 -0.72 -11.76
CA PRO A 459 4.84 -0.49 -11.36
C PRO A 459 5.03 0.82 -10.56
N THR A 460 4.04 1.71 -10.60
CA THR A 460 4.03 2.96 -9.82
C THR A 460 3.69 2.76 -8.34
N SER A 461 3.28 1.54 -7.96
CA SER A 461 3.04 1.15 -6.57
C SER A 461 4.36 0.67 -5.94
N GLY A 462 4.90 1.47 -5.01
CA GLY A 462 6.12 1.13 -4.28
C GLY A 462 6.02 -0.21 -3.55
N VAL A 463 4.85 -0.53 -3.00
CA VAL A 463 4.57 -1.78 -2.28
C VAL A 463 4.62 -3.00 -3.20
N VAL A 464 4.00 -2.92 -4.39
CA VAL A 464 4.06 -4.01 -5.39
C VAL A 464 5.52 -4.25 -5.78
N MET A 465 6.26 -3.18 -6.10
CA MET A 465 7.64 -3.33 -6.53
C MET A 465 8.56 -3.85 -5.41
N ALA A 466 8.32 -3.46 -4.17
CA ALA A 466 9.02 -3.99 -3.00
C ALA A 466 8.79 -5.49 -2.83
N ALA A 467 7.52 -5.91 -2.85
CA ALA A 467 7.15 -7.32 -2.69
C ALA A 467 7.80 -8.21 -3.76
N LEU A 468 7.73 -7.78 -5.02
CA LEU A 468 8.30 -8.49 -6.15
C LEU A 468 9.84 -8.54 -6.10
N ALA A 469 10.48 -7.44 -5.68
CA ALA A 469 11.93 -7.40 -5.51
C ALA A 469 12.41 -8.36 -4.41
N ILE A 470 11.72 -8.42 -3.27
CA ILE A 470 12.05 -9.32 -2.16
C ILE A 470 11.96 -10.79 -2.60
N ALA A 471 10.94 -11.13 -3.39
CA ALA A 471 10.76 -12.49 -3.90
C ALA A 471 11.57 -12.82 -5.16
N GLY A 472 12.21 -11.84 -5.81
CA GLY A 472 12.89 -12.07 -7.08
C GLY A 472 11.95 -12.37 -8.26
N ILE A 473 10.71 -11.87 -8.21
CA ILE A 473 9.68 -12.10 -9.22
C ILE A 473 9.60 -10.91 -10.19
N GLU A 474 9.55 -11.17 -11.48
CA GLU A 474 9.33 -10.12 -12.48
C GLU A 474 7.87 -9.64 -12.49
N ILE A 475 7.66 -8.34 -12.69
CA ILE A 475 6.32 -7.74 -12.77
C ILE A 475 5.43 -8.35 -13.86
N THR A 476 6.02 -8.85 -14.96
CA THR A 476 5.26 -9.51 -16.02
C THR A 476 4.66 -10.84 -15.57
N THR A 477 5.39 -11.59 -14.74
CA THR A 477 4.91 -12.82 -14.10
C THR A 477 3.82 -12.50 -13.09
N TRP A 478 3.98 -11.40 -12.34
CA TRP A 478 2.92 -10.88 -11.47
C TRP A 478 1.64 -10.52 -12.24
N TRP A 479 1.74 -9.85 -13.39
CA TRP A 479 0.57 -9.58 -14.23
C TRP A 479 -0.10 -10.86 -14.76
N LYS A 480 0.68 -11.87 -15.15
CA LYS A 480 0.14 -13.19 -15.54
C LYS A 480 -0.59 -13.87 -14.38
N PHE A 481 -0.11 -13.68 -13.15
CA PHE A 481 -0.81 -14.15 -11.95
C PHE A 481 -2.08 -13.34 -11.68
N MET A 482 -2.04 -12.01 -11.83
CA MET A 482 -3.11 -11.13 -11.36
C MET A 482 -4.26 -10.91 -12.35
N TRP A 483 -4.05 -11.04 -13.67
CA TRP A 483 -5.04 -10.54 -14.65
C TRP A 483 -6.45 -11.11 -14.47
N LYS A 484 -6.59 -12.41 -14.16
CA LYS A 484 -7.90 -13.03 -13.90
C LYS A 484 -8.54 -12.49 -12.63
N LEU A 485 -7.74 -12.29 -11.59
CA LEU A 485 -8.21 -11.74 -10.33
C LEU A 485 -8.67 -10.30 -10.52
N ILE A 486 -7.88 -9.48 -11.21
CA ILE A 486 -8.22 -8.08 -11.52
C ILE A 486 -9.56 -7.99 -12.28
N LEU A 487 -9.79 -8.84 -13.26
CA LEU A 487 -11.08 -8.87 -13.97
C LEU A 487 -12.24 -9.25 -13.04
N MET A 488 -12.06 -10.23 -12.16
CA MET A 488 -13.09 -10.63 -11.20
C MET A 488 -13.38 -9.53 -10.19
N LEU A 489 -12.35 -8.87 -9.65
CA LEU A 489 -12.49 -7.75 -8.71
C LEU A 489 -13.15 -6.55 -9.38
N ALA A 490 -12.71 -6.17 -10.60
CA ALA A 490 -13.31 -5.05 -11.34
C ALA A 490 -14.79 -5.30 -11.66
N ALA A 491 -15.14 -6.51 -12.10
CA ALA A 491 -16.53 -6.88 -12.35
C ALA A 491 -17.36 -6.83 -11.05
N ALA A 492 -16.85 -7.37 -9.95
CA ALA A 492 -17.53 -7.30 -8.66
C ALA A 492 -17.70 -5.85 -8.17
N SER A 493 -16.69 -4.99 -8.37
CA SER A 493 -16.74 -3.58 -7.98
C SER A 493 -17.85 -2.88 -8.75
N LEU A 494 -17.87 -3.02 -10.07
CA LEU A 494 -18.90 -2.43 -10.93
C LEU A 494 -20.31 -2.92 -10.58
N ILE A 495 -20.48 -4.22 -10.32
CA ILE A 495 -21.80 -4.77 -9.94
C ILE A 495 -22.29 -4.14 -8.63
N ILE A 496 -21.43 -4.07 -7.61
CA ILE A 496 -21.80 -3.49 -6.32
C ILE A 496 -22.08 -1.99 -6.47
N LEU A 497 -21.22 -1.27 -7.17
CA LEU A 497 -21.39 0.17 -7.41
C LEU A 497 -22.70 0.48 -8.15
N VAL A 498 -23.01 -0.25 -9.22
CA VAL A 498 -24.26 -0.06 -9.97
C VAL A 498 -25.48 -0.42 -9.13
N LEU A 499 -25.41 -1.51 -8.36
CA LEU A 499 -26.50 -1.90 -7.45
C LEU A 499 -26.84 -0.76 -6.48
N PHE A 500 -25.83 -0.18 -5.82
CA PHE A 500 -26.02 0.91 -4.84
C PHE A 500 -26.25 2.29 -5.46
N ALA A 501 -26.04 2.47 -6.76
CA ALA A 501 -26.35 3.72 -7.47
C ALA A 501 -27.80 3.79 -7.98
N VAL A 502 -28.49 2.65 -8.05
CA VAL A 502 -29.85 2.53 -8.62
C VAL A 502 -30.91 2.25 -7.55
N ILE A 503 -30.49 1.79 -6.37
CA ILE A 503 -31.31 1.67 -5.15
C ILE A 503 -31.24 3.00 -4.41
#